data_AF-A0A9D5BVI2-F1
#
_entry.id   AF-A0A9D5BVI2-F1
#
_cell.length_a   1.000
_cell.length_b   1.000
_cell.length_c   1.000
_cell.angle_alpha   90.00
_cell.angle_beta   90.00
_cell.angle_gamma   90.00
#
_symmetry.space_group_name_H-M   'P 1'
#
loop_
_entity.id
_entity.type
_entity.pdbx_description
1 polymer ?
#
loop_
_entity_poly.entity_id
_entity_poly.type
_entity_poly.pdbx_seq_one_letter_code
_entity_poly.pdbx_strand_id
1 'polypeptide(L)'
;MAIAGEEEHAPKLRVFFMPFFASGHIIPMTDLACLFAKRLGRADHGHHPARRRLILPTLDRSASFGHPVQLLLYSFPSAATNLPSRIENLASVSSDESWKIYKAVDLSRDAHERIIREHTPDAIISDIPFWWTTAIAKDLGIPRITFHAVGVFPQCIMNNLVKNRVHDHVPTDSHPFTIPDLPGPFIKMVKSELPEFLKHHDHLTSAWDDLKKSQLESYGVVVNTFYELEHKYCDLFREAWVPGSHADAWLVFEQFMNERLVVEVHKVGVRVWDGFKSSSEKEKVVVPAEAIERACEEVHGGIV
;
A
#
# COMPACT_ATOMS: atom_id res chain seq x y z
N MET A 1 12.85 22.19 -52.47
CA MET A 1 12.02 21.23 -51.71
C MET A 1 12.85 20.71 -50.56
N ALA A 2 12.51 21.09 -49.32
CA ALA A 2 13.06 20.42 -48.15
C ALA A 2 12.13 19.24 -47.82
N ILE A 3 12.69 18.04 -47.73
CA ILE A 3 12.00 16.87 -47.20
C ILE A 3 11.84 17.11 -45.69
N ALA A 4 10.59 17.16 -45.22
CA ALA A 4 10.33 17.24 -43.79
C ALA A 4 10.81 15.93 -43.14
N GLY A 5 11.66 16.03 -42.13
CA GLY A 5 12.03 14.87 -41.32
C GLY A 5 10.79 14.40 -40.56
N GLU A 6 10.46 13.12 -40.69
CA GLU A 6 9.53 12.46 -39.79
C GLU A 6 10.21 12.43 -38.41
N GLU A 7 9.60 13.10 -37.42
CA GLU A 7 9.99 12.89 -36.02
C GLU A 7 9.63 11.45 -35.65
N GLU A 8 10.63 10.57 -35.65
CA GLU A 8 10.51 9.17 -35.26
C GLU A 8 10.23 9.10 -33.74
N HIS A 9 8.96 9.29 -33.42
CA HIS A 9 8.46 9.45 -32.06
C HIS A 9 8.52 8.09 -31.37
N ALA A 10 9.56 7.87 -30.56
CA ALA A 10 9.79 6.61 -29.85
C ALA A 10 8.50 6.10 -29.16
N PRO A 11 8.22 4.77 -29.21
CA PRO A 11 6.98 4.22 -28.70
C PRO A 11 6.80 4.56 -27.22
N LYS A 12 5.69 5.23 -26.90
CA LYS A 12 5.38 5.69 -25.55
C LYS A 12 4.92 4.49 -24.71
N LEU A 13 5.74 4.10 -23.75
CA LEU A 13 5.45 3.02 -22.79
C LEU A 13 4.16 3.33 -22.02
N ARG A 14 3.16 2.46 -22.11
CA ARG A 14 1.87 2.58 -21.42
C ARG A 14 1.85 1.69 -20.19
N VAL A 15 2.06 2.30 -19.03
CA VAL A 15 1.98 1.61 -17.74
C VAL A 15 0.62 1.88 -17.11
N PHE A 16 -0.07 0.81 -16.72
CA PHE A 16 -1.36 0.85 -16.02
C PHE A 16 -1.19 0.91 -14.51
N PHE A 17 -1.77 1.91 -13.87
CA PHE A 17 -1.78 2.07 -12.41
C PHE A 17 -3.16 1.74 -11.85
N MET A 18 -3.26 0.75 -10.95
CA MET A 18 -4.52 0.23 -10.42
C MET A 18 -4.56 0.28 -8.87
N PRO A 19 -5.05 1.40 -8.28
CA PRO A 19 -5.05 1.61 -6.84
C PRO A 19 -6.22 0.96 -6.11
N PHE A 20 -5.96 0.41 -4.93
CA PHE A 20 -6.96 -0.11 -4.00
C PHE A 20 -7.87 1.03 -3.51
N PHE A 21 -9.06 0.67 -3.04
CA PHE A 21 -10.13 1.59 -2.66
C PHE A 21 -9.87 2.27 -1.31
N ALA A 22 -8.70 2.85 -1.12
CA ALA A 22 -8.33 3.63 0.06
C ALA A 22 -7.50 4.85 -0.36
N SER A 23 -7.74 6.01 0.26
CA SER A 23 -7.06 7.25 -0.13
C SER A 23 -5.54 7.17 0.02
N GLY A 24 -5.06 6.43 1.03
CA GLY A 24 -3.63 6.17 1.26
C GLY A 24 -2.95 5.30 0.20
N HIS A 25 -3.70 4.67 -0.72
CA HIS A 25 -3.16 3.98 -1.89
C HIS A 25 -3.30 4.83 -3.16
N ILE A 26 -4.50 5.39 -3.36
CA ILE A 26 -4.85 6.21 -4.53
C ILE A 26 -3.90 7.41 -4.69
N ILE A 27 -3.58 8.12 -3.61
CA ILE A 27 -2.71 9.31 -3.66
C ILE A 27 -1.28 8.93 -4.07
N PRO A 28 -0.52 8.10 -3.33
CA PRO A 28 0.87 7.81 -3.71
C PRO A 28 1.00 7.04 -5.04
N MET A 29 0.01 6.23 -5.42
CA MET A 29 0.01 5.62 -6.76
C MET A 29 -0.26 6.66 -7.88
N THR A 30 -1.04 7.70 -7.62
CA THR A 30 -1.18 8.85 -8.54
C THR A 30 0.14 9.61 -8.67
N ASP A 31 0.81 9.88 -7.55
CA ASP A 31 2.11 10.57 -7.56
C ASP A 31 3.16 9.72 -8.30
N LEU A 32 3.17 8.40 -8.12
CA LEU A 32 3.99 7.46 -8.88
C LEU A 32 3.67 7.50 -10.38
N ALA A 33 2.39 7.52 -10.78
CA ALA A 33 1.99 7.63 -12.18
C ALA A 33 2.48 8.94 -12.82
N CYS A 34 2.41 10.06 -12.10
CA CYS A 34 2.95 11.34 -12.53
C CYS A 34 4.50 11.32 -12.64
N LEU A 35 5.20 10.65 -11.72
CA LEU A 35 6.65 10.46 -11.78
C LEU A 35 7.07 9.59 -12.99
N PHE A 36 6.29 8.57 -13.33
CA PHE A 36 6.46 7.79 -14.56
C PHE A 36 6.21 8.65 -15.81
N ALA A 37 5.10 9.40 -15.85
CA ALA A 37 4.76 10.30 -16.95
C ALA A 37 5.85 11.35 -17.24
N LYS A 38 6.53 11.82 -16.18
CA LYS A 38 7.67 12.73 -16.25
C LYS A 38 8.96 12.10 -16.81
N ARG A 39 9.17 10.79 -16.60
CA ARG A 39 10.44 10.10 -16.90
C ARG A 39 10.41 9.26 -18.17
N LEU A 40 9.29 8.61 -18.50
CA LEU A 40 9.21 7.51 -19.47
C LEU A 40 8.16 7.72 -20.58
N GLY A 41 7.39 8.81 -20.53
CA GLY A 41 6.25 9.02 -21.40
C GLY A 41 4.92 8.62 -20.76
N ARG A 42 3.83 8.73 -21.53
CA ARG A 42 2.42 8.70 -21.09
C ARG A 42 2.09 7.49 -20.19
N ALA A 43 1.67 7.78 -18.96
CA ALA A 43 1.09 6.78 -18.04
C ALA A 43 -0.45 6.82 -18.09
N ASP A 44 -1.08 5.66 -17.89
CA ASP A 44 -2.54 5.52 -17.86
C ASP A 44 -2.97 4.95 -16.47
N HIS A 45 -3.99 5.54 -15.85
CA HIS A 45 -4.38 5.27 -14.46
C HIS A 45 -5.86 4.82 -14.40
N GLY A 46 -6.12 3.65 -13.83
CA GLY A 46 -7.47 3.09 -13.67
C GLY A 46 -8.14 3.55 -12.36
N HIS A 47 -9.39 3.99 -12.41
CA HIS A 47 -10.05 4.64 -11.28
C HIS A 47 -11.59 4.61 -11.33
N HIS A 48 -12.25 5.20 -10.31
CA HIS A 48 -13.71 5.32 -10.21
C HIS A 48 -14.24 6.78 -10.27
N PRO A 49 -15.36 7.08 -10.97
CA PRO A 49 -15.93 8.42 -11.12
C PRO A 49 -16.05 9.28 -9.85
N ALA A 50 -16.48 8.74 -8.70
CA ALA A 50 -16.72 9.58 -7.52
C ALA A 50 -15.43 10.11 -6.87
N ARG A 51 -14.29 9.46 -7.14
CA ARG A 51 -12.99 9.78 -6.53
C ARG A 51 -12.10 10.63 -7.44
N ARG A 52 -12.56 10.98 -8.66
CA ARG A 52 -11.88 11.90 -9.59
C ARG A 52 -11.41 13.21 -8.92
N ARG A 53 -12.21 13.78 -8.00
CA ARG A 53 -11.86 15.03 -7.28
C ARG A 53 -10.60 14.94 -6.41
N LEU A 54 -10.25 13.76 -5.90
CA LEU A 54 -9.09 13.60 -5.02
C LEU A 54 -7.76 13.76 -5.77
N ILE A 55 -7.72 13.25 -7.00
CA ILE A 55 -6.49 13.14 -7.80
C ILE A 55 -6.39 14.18 -8.92
N LEU A 56 -7.51 14.74 -9.38
CA LEU A 56 -7.55 15.76 -10.44
C LEU A 56 -6.52 16.87 -10.25
N PRO A 57 -6.38 17.53 -9.08
CA PRO A 57 -5.40 18.60 -8.93
C PRO A 57 -3.96 18.15 -9.20
N THR A 58 -3.63 16.88 -8.90
CA THR A 58 -2.30 16.30 -9.19
C THR A 58 -2.15 15.97 -10.67
N LEU A 59 -3.17 15.36 -11.29
CA LEU A 59 -3.18 15.06 -12.72
C LEU A 59 -3.12 16.34 -13.58
N ASP A 60 -3.89 17.36 -13.23
CA ASP A 60 -3.96 18.65 -13.92
C ASP A 60 -2.61 19.39 -13.83
N ARG A 61 -1.93 19.38 -12.66
CA ARG A 61 -0.55 19.88 -12.51
C ARG A 61 0.43 19.09 -13.38
N SER A 62 0.36 17.75 -13.39
CA SER A 62 1.24 16.92 -14.23
C SER A 62 1.06 17.23 -15.72
N ALA A 63 -0.20 17.38 -16.17
CA ALA A 63 -0.54 17.78 -17.53
C ALA A 63 -0.04 19.20 -17.86
N SER A 64 -0.11 20.16 -16.94
CA SER A 64 0.41 21.52 -17.18
C SER A 64 1.94 21.57 -17.33
N PHE A 65 2.67 20.57 -16.83
CA PHE A 65 4.10 20.38 -17.07
C PHE A 65 4.43 19.55 -18.33
N GLY A 66 3.42 19.22 -19.16
CA GLY A 66 3.61 18.40 -20.37
C GLY A 66 3.66 16.90 -20.12
N HIS A 67 3.28 16.44 -18.92
CA HIS A 67 3.30 15.03 -18.50
C HIS A 67 1.88 14.53 -18.19
N PRO A 68 0.97 14.45 -19.19
CA PRO A 68 -0.39 14.01 -18.97
C PRO A 68 -0.43 12.54 -18.56
N VAL A 69 -1.25 12.26 -17.55
CA VAL A 69 -1.63 10.92 -17.11
C VAL A 69 -3.10 10.70 -17.48
N GLN A 70 -3.41 9.65 -18.24
CA GLN A 70 -4.81 9.37 -18.61
C GLN A 70 -5.57 8.80 -17.41
N LEU A 71 -6.84 9.19 -17.26
CA LEU A 71 -7.74 8.59 -16.28
C LEU A 71 -8.77 7.68 -16.97
N LEU A 72 -8.70 6.39 -16.70
CA LEU A 72 -9.65 5.37 -17.15
C LEU A 72 -10.67 5.11 -16.05
N LEU A 73 -11.96 5.17 -16.36
CA LEU A 73 -13.04 5.06 -15.37
C LEU A 73 -13.88 3.80 -15.58
N TYR A 74 -14.18 3.10 -14.49
CA TYR A 74 -15.14 1.98 -14.46
C TYR A 74 -16.17 2.18 -13.35
N SER A 75 -17.18 1.31 -13.28
CA SER A 75 -18.25 1.37 -12.27
C SER A 75 -17.93 0.48 -11.06
N PHE A 76 -17.99 1.04 -9.86
CA PHE A 76 -17.79 0.33 -8.60
C PHE A 76 -19.05 -0.48 -8.25
N PRO A 77 -18.93 -1.71 -7.76
CA PRO A 77 -20.04 -2.64 -7.59
C PRO A 77 -20.91 -2.38 -6.35
N SER A 78 -21.24 -1.11 -6.01
CA SER A 78 -21.93 -0.71 -4.77
C SER A 78 -23.19 -1.54 -4.46
N ALA A 79 -23.99 -1.82 -5.49
CA ALA A 79 -25.23 -2.59 -5.38
C ALA A 79 -24.97 -4.06 -4.96
N ALA A 80 -23.92 -4.70 -5.49
CA ALA A 80 -23.57 -6.09 -5.17
C ALA A 80 -22.83 -6.23 -3.81
N THR A 81 -22.33 -5.12 -3.27
CA THR A 81 -21.71 -5.03 -1.94
C THR A 81 -22.66 -4.58 -0.84
N ASN A 82 -23.92 -4.23 -1.15
CA ASN A 82 -24.85 -3.58 -0.23
C ASN A 82 -24.22 -2.35 0.46
N LEU A 83 -23.53 -1.52 -0.33
CA LEU A 83 -23.00 -0.22 0.10
C LEU A 83 -23.87 0.90 -0.48
N PRO A 84 -24.16 1.97 0.29
CA PRO A 84 -24.83 3.15 -0.24
C PRO A 84 -24.09 3.73 -1.45
N SER A 85 -24.84 4.24 -2.43
CA SER A 85 -24.30 4.94 -3.59
C SER A 85 -23.29 6.02 -3.16
N ARG A 86 -22.08 6.02 -3.76
CA ARG A 86 -20.92 6.89 -3.44
C ARG A 86 -20.03 6.42 -2.27
N ILE A 87 -20.39 5.35 -1.54
CA ILE A 87 -19.50 4.71 -0.56
C ILE A 87 -18.67 3.64 -1.28
N GLU A 88 -17.41 3.99 -1.51
CA GLU A 88 -16.48 3.33 -2.44
C GLU A 88 -15.03 3.39 -1.93
N ASN A 89 -14.83 3.61 -0.62
CA ASN A 89 -13.51 3.79 -0.04
C ASN A 89 -13.50 3.26 1.40
N LEU A 90 -12.40 2.62 1.78
CA LEU A 90 -12.20 2.03 3.10
C LEU A 90 -12.34 3.06 4.22
N ALA A 91 -11.90 4.31 4.03
CA ALA A 91 -12.05 5.40 4.99
C ALA A 91 -13.46 6.04 4.97
N SER A 92 -14.43 5.45 4.26
CA SER A 92 -15.83 5.89 4.20
C SER A 92 -16.82 4.82 4.66
N VAL A 93 -16.33 3.70 5.20
CA VAL A 93 -17.09 2.63 5.84
C VAL A 93 -16.59 2.47 7.28
N SER A 94 -17.44 1.96 8.18
CA SER A 94 -17.00 1.58 9.53
C SER A 94 -16.17 0.30 9.50
N SER A 95 -15.42 0.05 10.58
CA SER A 95 -14.59 -1.17 10.73
C SER A 95 -15.36 -2.48 10.45
N ASP A 96 -16.63 -2.58 10.85
CA ASP A 96 -17.50 -3.75 10.64
C ASP A 96 -18.09 -3.86 9.21
N GLU A 97 -18.05 -2.80 8.42
CA GLU A 97 -18.43 -2.80 7.00
C GLU A 97 -17.22 -2.87 6.05
N SER A 98 -15.99 -2.80 6.57
CA SER A 98 -14.73 -2.81 5.80
C SER A 98 -14.63 -3.97 4.80
N TRP A 99 -15.08 -5.17 5.18
CA TRP A 99 -15.12 -6.35 4.31
C TRP A 99 -15.92 -6.15 3.01
N LYS A 100 -16.90 -5.24 2.98
CA LYS A 100 -17.66 -4.91 1.76
C LYS A 100 -16.77 -4.25 0.70
N ILE A 101 -15.75 -3.50 1.10
CA ILE A 101 -14.75 -2.89 0.21
C ILE A 101 -13.83 -3.98 -0.37
N TYR A 102 -13.45 -4.98 0.43
CA TYR A 102 -12.71 -6.14 -0.07
C TYR A 102 -13.58 -7.01 -1.01
N LYS A 103 -14.87 -7.20 -0.72
CA LYS A 103 -15.79 -7.83 -1.68
C LYS A 103 -15.90 -7.03 -3.00
N ALA A 104 -15.82 -5.69 -2.94
CA ALA A 104 -15.82 -4.85 -4.13
C ALA A 104 -14.59 -5.06 -5.02
N VAL A 105 -13.46 -5.48 -4.43
CA VAL A 105 -12.24 -5.83 -5.15
C VAL A 105 -12.56 -7.02 -6.05
N ASP A 106 -12.95 -8.18 -5.51
CA ASP A 106 -13.25 -9.38 -6.32
C ASP A 106 -14.29 -9.12 -7.42
N LEU A 107 -15.35 -8.36 -7.09
CA LEU A 107 -16.41 -7.98 -8.02
C LEU A 107 -15.98 -6.97 -9.11
N SER A 108 -14.79 -6.35 -8.99
CA SER A 108 -14.22 -5.48 -10.02
C SER A 108 -13.44 -6.24 -11.11
N ARG A 109 -13.15 -7.54 -10.91
CA ARG A 109 -12.27 -8.34 -11.78
C ARG A 109 -12.61 -8.23 -13.26
N ASP A 110 -13.85 -8.52 -13.65
CA ASP A 110 -14.25 -8.57 -15.06
C ASP A 110 -14.16 -7.19 -15.73
N ALA A 111 -14.48 -6.13 -14.99
CA ALA A 111 -14.37 -4.75 -15.47
C ALA A 111 -12.90 -4.33 -15.66
N HIS A 112 -12.02 -4.73 -14.74
CA HIS A 112 -10.57 -4.55 -14.87
C HIS A 112 -10.01 -5.33 -16.05
N GLU A 113 -10.32 -6.62 -16.17
CA GLU A 113 -9.81 -7.48 -17.23
C GLU A 113 -10.22 -6.97 -18.61
N ARG A 114 -11.49 -6.56 -18.76
CA ARG A 114 -11.96 -5.91 -19.99
C ARG A 114 -11.13 -4.66 -20.32
N ILE A 115 -10.96 -3.74 -19.38
CA ILE A 115 -10.23 -2.48 -19.62
C ILE A 115 -8.77 -2.75 -19.96
N ILE A 116 -8.10 -3.68 -19.27
CA ILE A 116 -6.72 -4.09 -19.56
C ILE A 116 -6.62 -4.67 -20.98
N ARG A 117 -7.51 -5.59 -21.37
CA ARG A 117 -7.47 -6.22 -22.70
C ARG A 117 -7.87 -5.25 -23.83
N GLU A 118 -8.79 -4.32 -23.59
CA GLU A 118 -9.16 -3.26 -24.54
C GLU A 118 -8.02 -2.27 -24.79
N HIS A 119 -7.26 -1.91 -23.75
CA HIS A 119 -6.24 -0.86 -23.82
C HIS A 119 -4.82 -1.39 -23.99
N THR A 120 -4.56 -2.69 -23.84
CA THR A 120 -3.28 -3.37 -24.14
C THR A 120 -2.02 -2.73 -23.50
N PRO A 121 -1.98 -2.48 -22.19
CA PRO A 121 -0.81 -1.84 -21.56
C PRO A 121 0.48 -2.66 -21.70
N ASP A 122 1.62 -1.99 -21.68
CA ASP A 122 2.95 -2.60 -21.73
C ASP A 122 3.43 -3.10 -20.35
N ALA A 123 2.82 -2.60 -19.26
CA ALA A 123 3.05 -3.05 -17.89
C ALA A 123 1.85 -2.75 -16.99
N ILE A 124 1.65 -3.54 -15.93
CA ILE A 124 0.64 -3.29 -14.89
C ILE A 124 1.33 -3.07 -13.54
N ILE A 125 0.99 -1.97 -12.88
CA ILE A 125 1.36 -1.63 -11.51
C ILE A 125 0.07 -1.64 -10.69
N SER A 126 -0.15 -2.70 -9.90
CA SER A 126 -1.40 -2.92 -9.17
C SER A 126 -1.16 -3.14 -7.68
N ASP A 127 -2.09 -2.66 -6.85
CA ASP A 127 -2.07 -3.00 -5.43
C ASP A 127 -2.30 -4.52 -5.21
N ILE A 128 -1.81 -5.06 -4.07
CA ILE A 128 -1.92 -6.48 -3.66
C ILE A 128 -3.32 -7.07 -3.89
N PRO A 129 -4.44 -6.41 -3.50
CA PRO A 129 -5.75 -7.06 -3.51
C PRO A 129 -6.24 -7.42 -4.91
N PHE A 130 -5.68 -6.80 -5.97
CA PHE A 130 -5.97 -7.13 -7.36
C PHE A 130 -5.09 -8.29 -7.87
N TRP A 131 -4.95 -9.35 -7.09
CA TRP A 131 -4.04 -10.48 -7.33
C TRP A 131 -4.20 -11.12 -8.71
N TRP A 132 -5.43 -11.17 -9.24
CA TRP A 132 -5.74 -11.70 -10.58
C TRP A 132 -5.08 -10.92 -11.73
N THR A 133 -4.65 -9.66 -11.50
CA THR A 133 -3.88 -8.91 -12.51
C THR A 133 -2.57 -9.60 -12.88
N THR A 134 -2.03 -10.45 -11.99
CA THR A 134 -0.87 -11.32 -12.27
C THR A 134 -1.17 -12.32 -13.38
N ALA A 135 -2.33 -12.98 -13.33
CA ALA A 135 -2.75 -13.94 -14.36
C ALA A 135 -3.04 -13.24 -15.69
N ILE A 136 -3.75 -12.09 -15.66
CA ILE A 136 -4.04 -11.31 -16.88
C ILE A 136 -2.76 -10.80 -17.54
N ALA A 137 -1.80 -10.30 -16.75
CA ALA A 137 -0.51 -9.84 -17.27
C ALA A 137 0.30 -10.99 -17.89
N LYS A 138 0.30 -12.17 -17.25
CA LYS A 138 0.92 -13.39 -17.76
C LYS A 138 0.31 -13.84 -19.09
N ASP A 139 -1.03 -13.85 -19.20
CA ASP A 139 -1.75 -14.16 -20.45
C ASP A 139 -1.39 -13.20 -21.60
N LEU A 140 -1.14 -11.93 -21.25
CA LEU A 140 -0.76 -10.88 -22.20
C LEU A 140 0.76 -10.81 -22.48
N GLY A 141 1.57 -11.57 -21.74
CA GLY A 141 3.04 -11.55 -21.86
C GLY A 141 3.71 -10.27 -21.32
N ILE A 142 3.04 -9.52 -20.45
CA ILE A 142 3.52 -8.23 -19.93
C ILE A 142 3.93 -8.31 -18.45
N PRO A 143 4.88 -7.49 -17.98
CA PRO A 143 5.25 -7.43 -16.56
C PRO A 143 4.10 -6.89 -15.70
N ARG A 144 3.77 -7.62 -14.61
CA ARG A 144 3.00 -7.11 -13.48
C ARG A 144 3.93 -6.82 -12.32
N ILE A 145 3.93 -5.58 -11.84
CA ILE A 145 4.63 -5.13 -10.65
C ILE A 145 3.59 -4.92 -9.55
N THR A 146 3.90 -5.36 -8.35
CA THR A 146 3.06 -5.08 -7.18
C THR A 146 3.46 -3.72 -6.63
N PHE A 147 2.56 -2.73 -6.61
CA PHE A 147 2.82 -1.47 -5.91
C PHE A 147 2.38 -1.58 -4.47
N HIS A 148 3.17 -1.05 -3.55
CA HIS A 148 3.01 -1.14 -2.12
C HIS A 148 3.10 0.29 -1.53
N ALA A 149 2.04 0.81 -0.90
CA ALA A 149 1.97 2.24 -0.57
C ALA A 149 2.65 2.70 0.75
N VAL A 150 3.51 1.86 1.36
CA VAL A 150 4.31 2.18 2.57
C VAL A 150 5.67 1.52 2.53
N GLY A 151 6.60 1.98 3.37
CA GLY A 151 7.90 1.37 3.64
C GLY A 151 8.01 0.02 4.36
N VAL A 152 9.22 -0.51 4.27
CA VAL A 152 9.59 -1.92 4.39
C VAL A 152 9.57 -2.45 5.84
N PHE A 153 9.71 -1.60 6.85
CA PHE A 153 9.77 -2.03 8.24
C PHE A 153 8.48 -2.72 8.73
N PRO A 154 7.28 -2.11 8.58
CA PRO A 154 6.01 -2.78 8.81
C PRO A 154 5.86 -4.13 8.11
N GLN A 155 6.36 -4.28 6.88
CA GLN A 155 6.34 -5.56 6.18
C GLN A 155 7.20 -6.63 6.78
N CYS A 156 8.40 -6.27 7.21
CA CYS A 156 9.29 -7.22 7.86
C CYS A 156 8.61 -7.74 9.14
N ILE A 157 7.95 -6.87 9.91
CA ILE A 157 7.12 -7.26 11.05
C ILE A 157 5.96 -8.17 10.62
N MET A 158 5.13 -7.76 9.67
CA MET A 158 3.94 -8.54 9.28
C MET A 158 4.29 -9.90 8.69
N ASN A 159 5.26 -9.98 7.79
CA ASN A 159 5.71 -11.24 7.20
C ASN A 159 6.31 -12.16 8.26
N ASN A 160 7.05 -11.61 9.23
CA ASN A 160 7.56 -12.35 10.37
C ASN A 160 6.41 -12.89 11.26
N LEU A 161 5.41 -12.06 11.57
CA LEU A 161 4.26 -12.47 12.38
C LEU A 161 3.43 -13.55 11.69
N VAL A 162 3.18 -13.46 10.39
CA VAL A 162 2.50 -14.51 9.61
C VAL A 162 3.30 -15.83 9.62
N LYS A 163 4.62 -15.76 9.52
CA LYS A 163 5.52 -16.93 9.48
C LYS A 163 5.69 -17.60 10.85
N ASN A 164 6.01 -16.81 11.87
CA ASN A 164 6.48 -17.29 13.18
C ASN A 164 5.38 -17.32 14.24
N ARG A 165 4.24 -16.63 14.01
CA ARG A 165 3.01 -16.66 14.82
C ARG A 165 3.19 -16.43 16.33
N VAL A 166 4.26 -15.73 16.74
CA VAL A 166 4.60 -15.49 18.16
C VAL A 166 3.49 -14.82 18.98
N HIS A 167 2.60 -14.08 18.30
CA HIS A 167 1.44 -13.41 18.89
C HIS A 167 0.25 -14.35 19.21
N ASP A 168 0.24 -15.60 18.72
CA ASP A 168 -0.82 -16.57 19.06
C ASP A 168 -0.59 -17.26 20.42
N HIS A 169 0.64 -17.17 20.95
CA HIS A 169 1.06 -17.86 22.16
C HIS A 169 1.09 -16.97 23.40
N VAL A 170 0.58 -15.74 23.31
CA VAL A 170 0.56 -14.79 24.43
C VAL A 170 -0.69 -14.95 25.31
N PRO A 171 -0.61 -14.76 26.64
CA PRO A 171 -1.76 -14.98 27.53
C PRO A 171 -2.94 -14.02 27.35
N THR A 172 -2.69 -12.79 26.91
CA THR A 172 -3.71 -11.74 26.72
C THR A 172 -3.30 -10.78 25.60
N ASP A 173 -4.26 -10.07 25.02
CA ASP A 173 -4.00 -9.18 23.89
C ASP A 173 -3.10 -7.98 24.23
N SER A 174 -3.01 -7.61 25.52
CA SER A 174 -2.10 -6.59 26.04
C SER A 174 -0.75 -7.14 26.51
N HIS A 175 -0.49 -8.44 26.39
CA HIS A 175 0.77 -9.04 26.82
C HIS A 175 1.88 -8.77 25.78
N PRO A 176 3.04 -8.21 26.19
CA PRO A 176 4.09 -7.85 25.26
C PRO A 176 4.86 -9.09 24.78
N PHE A 177 5.04 -9.18 23.46
CA PHE A 177 5.93 -10.15 22.80
C PHE A 177 7.01 -9.43 22.00
N THR A 178 8.07 -10.14 21.63
CA THR A 178 9.17 -9.60 20.81
C THR A 178 9.08 -10.20 19.41
N ILE A 179 9.31 -9.38 18.37
CA ILE A 179 9.43 -9.88 17.00
C ILE A 179 10.82 -10.51 16.83
N PRO A 180 10.95 -11.82 16.54
CA PRO A 180 12.24 -12.45 16.31
C PRO A 180 12.86 -12.01 14.98
N ASP A 181 14.16 -12.26 14.79
CA ASP A 181 14.86 -12.19 13.50
C ASP A 181 14.77 -10.84 12.74
N LEU A 182 14.54 -9.73 13.44
CA LEU A 182 14.64 -8.38 12.87
C LEU A 182 16.03 -7.76 13.13
N PRO A 183 16.61 -7.01 12.17
CA PRO A 183 17.86 -6.30 12.38
C PRO A 183 17.65 -5.11 13.34
N GLY A 184 18.63 -4.87 14.21
CA GLY A 184 18.65 -3.74 15.13
C GLY A 184 18.09 -4.07 16.53
N PRO A 185 17.34 -3.16 17.17
CA PRO A 185 16.84 -3.37 18.53
C PRO A 185 15.69 -4.39 18.57
N PHE A 186 15.49 -5.02 19.74
CA PHE A 186 14.36 -5.91 19.98
C PHE A 186 13.02 -5.15 19.94
N ILE A 187 12.31 -5.24 18.82
CA ILE A 187 10.98 -4.66 18.65
C ILE A 187 9.97 -5.44 19.49
N LYS A 188 9.29 -4.75 20.41
CA LYS A 188 8.20 -5.31 21.21
C LYS A 188 6.85 -4.80 20.74
N MET A 189 5.84 -5.66 20.71
CA MET A 189 4.46 -5.31 20.36
C MET A 189 3.48 -6.05 21.28
N VAL A 190 2.22 -5.60 21.27
CA VAL A 190 1.08 -6.30 21.90
C VAL A 190 0.06 -6.68 20.83
N LYS A 191 -0.79 -7.68 21.09
CA LYS A 191 -1.73 -8.19 20.06
C LYS A 191 -2.82 -7.18 19.72
N SER A 192 -3.19 -6.30 20.66
CA SER A 192 -4.13 -5.20 20.40
C SER A 192 -3.62 -4.17 19.38
N GLU A 193 -2.30 -3.95 19.29
CA GLU A 193 -1.66 -3.08 18.29
C GLU A 193 -1.64 -3.71 16.88
N LEU A 194 -1.87 -5.02 16.75
CA LEU A 194 -1.86 -5.69 15.44
C LEU A 194 -3.12 -5.38 14.62
N PRO A 195 -3.08 -5.47 13.29
CA PRO A 195 -4.28 -5.48 12.47
C PRO A 195 -5.10 -6.76 12.64
N GLU A 196 -6.41 -6.64 12.40
CA GLU A 196 -7.39 -7.70 12.70
C GLU A 196 -7.10 -9.03 12.00
N PHE A 197 -6.59 -9.00 10.76
CA PHE A 197 -6.21 -10.20 10.01
C PHE A 197 -5.01 -10.97 10.60
N LEU A 198 -4.23 -10.35 11.50
CA LEU A 198 -3.21 -11.02 12.30
C LEU A 198 -3.74 -11.46 13.66
N LYS A 199 -4.86 -10.90 14.16
CA LYS A 199 -5.43 -11.32 15.45
C LYS A 199 -6.21 -12.63 15.35
N HIS A 200 -6.92 -12.83 14.22
CA HIS A 200 -7.90 -13.90 14.03
C HIS A 200 -7.64 -14.71 12.76
N HIS A 201 -7.71 -16.04 12.87
CA HIS A 201 -7.65 -16.98 11.75
C HIS A 201 -8.99 -17.04 10.99
N ASP A 202 -9.37 -15.96 10.33
CA ASP A 202 -10.53 -15.95 9.44
C ASP A 202 -10.19 -16.43 8.02
N HIS A 203 -11.23 -16.54 7.20
CA HIS A 203 -11.25 -16.99 5.80
C HIS A 203 -10.36 -16.16 4.85
N LEU A 204 -9.77 -15.06 5.36
CA LEU A 204 -8.67 -14.36 4.73
C LEU A 204 -7.40 -15.24 4.62
N THR A 205 -7.23 -16.27 5.44
CA THR A 205 -6.03 -17.15 5.41
C THR A 205 -5.80 -17.84 4.07
N SER A 206 -6.84 -18.36 3.41
CA SER A 206 -6.69 -18.90 2.05
C SER A 206 -6.38 -17.79 1.03
N ALA A 207 -7.00 -16.61 1.20
CA ALA A 207 -6.69 -15.45 0.36
C ALA A 207 -5.24 -14.98 0.56
N TRP A 208 -4.65 -15.11 1.75
CA TRP A 208 -3.26 -14.76 2.06
C TRP A 208 -2.23 -15.65 1.37
N ASP A 209 -2.49 -16.95 1.26
CA ASP A 209 -1.60 -17.88 0.53
C ASP A 209 -1.62 -17.58 -0.98
N ASP A 210 -2.81 -17.36 -1.56
CA ASP A 210 -2.95 -16.91 -2.94
C ASP A 210 -2.33 -15.51 -3.16
N LEU A 211 -2.41 -14.62 -2.17
CA LEU A 211 -1.76 -13.31 -2.18
C LEU A 211 -0.25 -13.43 -2.30
N LYS A 212 0.37 -14.20 -1.39
CA LYS A 212 1.82 -14.44 -1.37
C LYS A 212 2.29 -15.11 -2.65
N LYS A 213 1.52 -16.08 -3.15
CA LYS A 213 1.80 -16.70 -4.45
C LYS A 213 1.74 -15.68 -5.58
N SER A 214 0.72 -14.83 -5.65
CA SER A 214 0.60 -13.78 -6.68
C SER A 214 1.69 -12.70 -6.59
N GLN A 215 2.24 -12.47 -5.40
CA GLN A 215 3.41 -11.63 -5.20
C GLN A 215 4.67 -12.30 -5.74
N LEU A 216 4.94 -13.55 -5.37
CA LEU A 216 6.10 -14.30 -5.84
C LEU A 216 6.07 -14.59 -7.36
N GLU A 217 4.88 -14.65 -7.95
CA GLU A 217 4.68 -14.75 -9.41
C GLU A 217 4.70 -13.39 -10.13
N SER A 218 4.81 -12.26 -9.42
CA SER A 218 4.94 -10.94 -10.02
C SER A 218 6.37 -10.67 -10.51
N TYR A 219 6.52 -9.74 -11.46
CA TYR A 219 7.82 -9.34 -12.01
C TYR A 219 8.72 -8.68 -10.96
N GLY A 220 8.11 -8.01 -9.97
CA GLY A 220 8.80 -7.27 -8.91
C GLY A 220 7.86 -6.40 -8.11
N VAL A 221 8.43 -5.57 -7.23
CA VAL A 221 7.67 -4.76 -6.28
C VAL A 221 8.21 -3.32 -6.25
N VAL A 222 7.31 -2.33 -6.13
CA VAL A 222 7.64 -0.91 -5.95
C VAL A 222 7.04 -0.39 -4.66
N VAL A 223 7.80 0.43 -3.92
CA VAL A 223 7.36 0.99 -2.65
C VAL A 223 7.41 2.50 -2.52
N ASN A 224 6.51 2.99 -1.68
CA ASN A 224 6.50 4.35 -1.16
C ASN A 224 7.41 4.48 0.09
N THR A 225 8.74 4.39 -0.10
CA THR A 225 9.78 4.66 0.89
C THR A 225 11.05 5.17 0.22
N PHE A 226 12.09 5.46 1.01
CA PHE A 226 13.45 5.68 0.52
C PHE A 226 14.47 4.88 1.34
N TYR A 227 15.54 4.42 0.70
CA TYR A 227 16.45 3.42 1.27
C TYR A 227 17.14 3.91 2.54
N GLU A 228 17.48 5.20 2.62
CA GLU A 228 18.14 5.80 3.78
C GLU A 228 17.28 5.73 5.05
N LEU A 229 15.95 5.70 4.91
CA LEU A 229 15.02 5.49 6.03
C LEU A 229 15.11 4.05 6.55
N GLU A 230 15.10 3.04 5.69
CA GLU A 230 14.82 1.65 6.12
C GLU A 230 15.89 0.64 5.73
N HIS A 231 17.09 1.07 5.35
CA HIS A 231 18.13 0.27 4.68
C HIS A 231 18.26 -1.19 5.16
N LYS A 232 18.39 -1.43 6.47
CA LYS A 232 18.53 -2.79 7.05
C LYS A 232 17.32 -3.68 6.79
N TYR A 233 16.13 -3.11 6.77
CA TYR A 233 14.88 -3.79 6.46
C TYR A 233 14.68 -3.93 4.95
N CYS A 234 15.07 -2.94 4.14
CA CYS A 234 15.18 -3.09 2.68
C CYS A 234 16.06 -4.28 2.30
N ASP A 235 17.22 -4.42 2.94
CA ASP A 235 18.16 -5.52 2.64
C ASP A 235 17.59 -6.88 3.09
N LEU A 236 17.04 -6.98 4.31
CA LEU A 236 16.31 -8.17 4.77
C LEU A 236 15.15 -8.55 3.84
N PHE A 237 14.38 -7.56 3.37
CA PHE A 237 13.24 -7.79 2.50
C PHE A 237 13.66 -8.31 1.12
N ARG A 238 14.82 -7.88 0.61
CA ARG A 238 15.41 -8.39 -0.63
C ARG A 238 15.94 -9.81 -0.47
N GLU A 239 16.60 -10.13 0.64
CA GLU A 239 17.10 -11.49 0.92
C GLU A 239 15.98 -12.54 0.98
N ALA A 240 14.77 -12.15 1.39
CA ALA A 240 13.60 -13.03 1.41
C ALA A 240 13.02 -13.35 0.02
N TRP A 241 13.51 -12.71 -1.05
CA TRP A 241 13.06 -12.90 -2.44
C TRP A 241 14.16 -13.49 -3.32
N VAL A 242 13.78 -14.41 -4.21
CA VAL A 242 14.70 -15.19 -5.05
C VAL A 242 15.42 -14.27 -6.06
N PRO A 243 16.73 -14.45 -6.33
CA PRO A 243 17.50 -13.58 -7.22
C PRO A 243 16.90 -13.49 -8.64
N GLY A 244 16.52 -12.27 -9.03
CA GLY A 244 15.96 -11.96 -10.35
C GLY A 244 15.03 -10.74 -10.37
N SER A 245 14.43 -10.39 -9.23
CA SER A 245 13.43 -9.31 -9.12
C SER A 245 13.80 -8.29 -8.03
N HIS A 246 13.61 -7.00 -8.33
CA HIS A 246 13.79 -5.90 -7.35
C HIS A 246 12.49 -5.64 -6.58
N ALA A 247 12.60 -5.36 -5.27
CA ALA A 247 11.46 -5.25 -4.37
C ALA A 247 11.71 -4.42 -3.08
N ASP A 248 10.66 -3.71 -2.60
CA ASP A 248 10.51 -2.98 -1.30
C ASP A 248 8.95 -2.94 -0.97
N ALA A 249 8.38 -2.85 0.28
CA ALA A 249 6.93 -3.22 0.60
C ALA A 249 6.03 -2.54 1.78
N TRP A 250 4.65 -2.74 1.88
CA TRP A 250 3.40 -2.13 2.63
C TRP A 250 3.15 -1.85 4.18
N LEU A 251 2.09 -1.14 4.74
CA LEU A 251 0.59 -0.98 4.51
C LEU A 251 -0.30 -0.67 5.79
N VAL A 252 -1.43 0.10 5.71
CA VAL A 252 -2.25 0.86 6.75
C VAL A 252 -2.50 0.26 8.18
N PHE A 253 -1.48 -0.18 8.90
CA PHE A 253 -1.51 -0.49 10.35
C PHE A 253 -0.25 0.03 11.05
N GLU A 254 0.81 0.21 10.28
CA GLU A 254 1.63 1.42 10.20
C GLU A 254 1.84 2.24 11.44
N GLN A 255 0.83 2.96 11.94
CA GLN A 255 1.06 3.98 12.95
C GLN A 255 1.81 3.42 14.15
N PHE A 256 1.45 2.21 14.61
CA PHE A 256 2.18 1.55 15.70
C PHE A 256 3.53 0.98 15.27
N MET A 257 3.69 0.52 14.02
CA MET A 257 4.96 -0.02 13.52
C MET A 257 5.96 1.11 13.21
N ASN A 258 5.57 2.11 12.42
CA ASN A 258 6.35 3.31 12.14
C ASN A 258 6.66 4.14 13.40
N GLU A 259 5.81 4.10 14.44
CA GLU A 259 6.17 4.64 15.75
C GLU A 259 7.43 3.91 16.30
N ARG A 260 7.51 2.58 16.21
CA ARG A 260 8.72 1.83 16.61
C ARG A 260 9.91 2.14 15.69
N LEU A 261 9.71 2.32 14.38
CA LEU A 261 10.76 2.74 13.45
C LEU A 261 11.36 4.09 13.88
N VAL A 262 10.52 5.10 14.11
CA VAL A 262 10.95 6.46 14.47
C VAL A 262 11.54 6.54 15.88
N VAL A 263 10.90 5.91 16.86
CA VAL A 263 11.24 6.03 18.30
C VAL A 263 12.29 5.02 18.74
N GLU A 264 12.18 3.75 18.32
CA GLU A 264 13.02 2.66 18.84
C GLU A 264 14.20 2.33 17.93
N VAL A 265 14.01 2.34 16.60
CA VAL A 265 15.08 2.09 15.63
C VAL A 265 15.92 3.33 15.38
N HIS A 266 15.31 4.44 14.93
CA HIS A 266 16.03 5.67 14.62
C HIS A 266 16.34 6.53 15.84
N LYS A 267 15.48 6.51 16.86
CA LYS A 267 15.59 7.36 18.06
C LYS A 267 15.58 8.86 17.73
N VAL A 268 14.78 9.25 16.73
CA VAL A 268 14.64 10.64 16.26
C VAL A 268 13.27 11.25 16.58
N GLY A 269 12.39 10.49 17.26
CA GLY A 269 11.11 10.99 17.74
C GLY A 269 10.78 10.46 19.12
N VAL A 270 9.84 11.14 19.78
CA VAL A 270 9.37 10.87 21.14
C VAL A 270 8.03 10.15 21.08
N ARG A 271 7.82 9.15 21.95
CA ARG A 271 6.51 8.51 22.11
C ARG A 271 5.55 9.47 22.80
N VAL A 272 4.44 9.78 22.13
CA VAL A 272 3.43 10.72 22.66
C VAL A 272 2.71 10.16 23.88
N TRP A 273 2.42 8.86 23.92
CA TRP A 273 1.59 8.27 24.98
C TRP A 273 1.81 6.75 25.15
N ASP A 274 1.84 6.30 26.40
CA ASP A 274 1.99 4.89 26.82
C ASP A 274 0.68 4.25 27.32
N GLY A 275 -0.46 4.90 27.08
CA GLY A 275 -1.77 4.32 27.42
C GLY A 275 -2.18 3.17 26.50
N PHE A 276 -3.38 2.63 26.73
CA PHE A 276 -3.90 1.51 25.94
C PHE A 276 -4.04 1.88 24.46
N LYS A 277 -3.46 1.04 23.59
CA LYS A 277 -3.46 1.17 22.13
C LYS A 277 -4.18 -0.01 21.51
N SER A 278 -5.05 0.28 20.54
CA SER A 278 -5.72 -0.71 19.72
C SER A 278 -5.89 -0.23 18.28
N SER A 279 -5.86 -1.17 17.35
CA SER A 279 -6.28 -0.97 15.95
C SER A 279 -7.81 -0.89 15.78
N SER A 280 -8.59 -1.23 16.81
CA SER A 280 -10.06 -1.20 16.80
C SER A 280 -10.61 0.19 17.11
N GLU A 281 -11.43 0.74 16.22
CA GLU A 281 -12.13 2.02 16.45
C GLU A 281 -13.01 2.01 17.71
N LYS A 282 -13.57 0.84 18.07
CA LYS A 282 -14.45 0.67 19.25
C LYS A 282 -13.69 0.74 20.57
N GLU A 283 -12.37 0.53 20.53
CA GLU A 283 -11.47 0.53 21.69
C GLU A 283 -10.56 1.77 21.70
N LYS A 284 -10.81 2.73 20.80
CA LYS A 284 -10.02 3.94 20.65
C LYS A 284 -10.12 4.82 21.90
N VAL A 285 -9.01 4.95 22.61
CA VAL A 285 -8.88 5.88 23.73
C VAL A 285 -8.38 7.24 23.23
N VAL A 286 -8.89 8.33 23.82
CA VAL A 286 -8.42 9.68 23.53
C VAL A 286 -7.07 9.91 24.21
N VAL A 287 -6.06 10.31 23.43
CA VAL A 287 -4.76 10.73 23.96
C VAL A 287 -4.93 12.02 24.78
N PRO A 288 -4.49 12.08 26.04
CA PRO A 288 -4.58 13.29 26.86
C PRO A 288 -3.82 14.47 26.25
N ALA A 289 -4.36 15.69 26.36
CA ALA A 289 -3.74 16.89 25.81
C ALA A 289 -2.35 17.13 26.41
N GLU A 290 -2.17 16.93 27.72
CA GLU A 290 -0.89 17.14 28.39
C GLU A 290 0.17 16.13 27.92
N ALA A 291 -0.23 14.97 27.39
CA ALA A 291 0.70 14.00 26.82
C ALA A 291 1.22 14.46 25.45
N ILE A 292 0.36 15.10 24.65
CA ILE A 292 0.74 15.74 23.39
C ILE A 292 1.66 16.94 23.65
N GLU A 293 1.32 17.79 24.63
CA GLU A 293 2.12 18.96 25.02
C GLU A 293 3.54 18.55 25.45
N ARG A 294 3.68 17.59 26.37
CA ARG A 294 5.01 17.10 26.81
C ARG A 294 5.84 16.54 25.65
N ALA A 295 5.23 15.77 24.74
CA ALA A 295 5.94 15.20 23.61
C ALA A 295 6.40 16.29 22.61
N CYS A 296 5.58 17.33 22.40
CA CYS A 296 5.97 18.51 21.63
C CYS A 296 7.11 19.29 22.32
N GLU A 297 7.10 19.44 23.64
CA GLU A 297 8.17 20.08 24.40
C GLU A 297 9.48 19.29 24.31
N GLU A 298 9.44 17.95 24.44
CA GLU A 298 10.63 17.09 24.39
C GLU A 298 11.28 17.10 23.00
N VAL A 299 10.48 17.03 21.92
CA VAL A 299 10.97 17.11 20.54
C VAL A 299 11.62 18.46 20.22
N HIS A 300 11.08 19.58 20.72
CA HIS A 300 11.69 20.90 20.50
C HIS A 300 12.86 21.20 21.46
N GLY A 301 12.78 20.72 22.72
CA GLY A 301 13.79 20.92 23.75
C GLY A 301 15.06 20.07 23.56
N GLY A 302 14.97 18.98 22.78
CA GLY A 302 16.11 18.17 22.36
C GLY A 302 16.94 18.75 21.21
N ILE A 303 16.60 19.94 20.70
CA ILE A 303 17.32 20.63 19.60
C ILE A 303 18.14 21.80 20.17
N VAL A 304 19.19 21.48 20.94
CA VAL A 304 20.27 22.41 21.35
C VAL A 304 21.62 21.70 21.29
#